data_AF-A7I3K7-F1
#
_entry.id   AF-A7I3K7-F1
#
_cell.length_a   1.000
_cell.length_b   1.000
_cell.length_c   1.000
_cell.angle_alpha   90.00
_cell.angle_beta   90.00
_cell.angle_gamma   90.00
#
_symmetry.space_group_name_H-M   'P 1'
#
loop_
_entity.id
_entity.type
_entity.pdbx_description
1 polymer ?
#
loop_
_entity_poly.entity_id
_entity_poly.type
_entity_poly.pdbx_seq_one_letter_code
_entity_poly.pdbx_strand_id
1 'polypeptide(L)'
;MNNVDFSSYMKIYDLIHGNNDVFKQKIKVVELKEIEGKVKLDKDGNTVVDEFGVVQKWDNSYMLTFVCLSNGSRHSCRISQENFTILKPDVVYIASGYIDYVLFKDAYNSTPVVKFEKFVDERDYLVTQLQIQADLKNDVKAQ
;
A
#
# COMPACT_ATOMS: atom_id res chain seq x y z
N MET A 1 36.12 -31.13 -13.68
CA MET A 1 35.44 -29.86 -14.01
C MET A 1 34.19 -29.80 -13.15
N ASN A 2 34.12 -28.86 -12.21
CA ASN A 2 32.95 -28.70 -11.34
C ASN A 2 31.81 -28.15 -12.19
N ASN A 3 30.73 -28.92 -12.33
CA ASN A 3 29.46 -28.43 -12.87
C ASN A 3 28.89 -27.44 -11.86
N VAL A 4 29.17 -26.16 -12.06
CA VAL A 4 28.52 -25.09 -11.31
C VAL A 4 27.08 -25.04 -11.81
N ASP A 5 26.11 -25.27 -10.93
CA ASP A 5 24.69 -25.13 -11.26
C ASP A 5 24.35 -23.65 -11.50
N PHE A 6 24.36 -23.24 -12.76
CA PHE A 6 24.00 -21.88 -13.18
C PHE A 6 22.50 -21.60 -13.06
N SER A 7 21.64 -22.61 -12.84
CA SER A 7 20.19 -22.40 -12.70
C SER A 7 19.85 -21.51 -11.51
N SER A 8 20.52 -21.74 -10.38
CA SER A 8 20.33 -20.96 -9.16
C SER A 8 20.77 -19.50 -9.34
N TYR A 9 21.85 -19.26 -10.09
CA TYR A 9 22.32 -17.90 -10.40
C TYR A 9 21.41 -17.18 -11.41
N MET A 10 20.85 -17.88 -12.39
CA MET A 10 19.90 -17.29 -13.34
C MET A 10 18.57 -16.94 -12.67
N LYS A 11 18.09 -17.73 -11.70
CA LYS A 11 16.94 -17.35 -10.87
C LYS A 11 17.19 -16.08 -10.05
N ILE A 12 18.39 -15.93 -9.50
CA ILE A 12 18.78 -14.70 -8.79
C ILE A 12 18.85 -13.53 -9.77
N TYR A 13 19.38 -13.75 -10.97
CA TYR A 13 19.41 -12.74 -12.02
C TYR A 13 18.00 -12.28 -12.39
N ASP A 14 17.06 -13.20 -12.63
CA ASP A 14 15.67 -12.89 -12.96
C ASP A 14 14.96 -12.17 -11.81
N LEU A 15 15.23 -12.55 -10.55
CA LEU A 15 14.69 -11.88 -9.37
C LEU A 15 15.23 -10.44 -9.22
N ILE A 16 16.49 -10.19 -9.59
CA ILE A 16 17.11 -8.86 -9.51
C ILE A 16 16.69 -7.97 -10.69
N HIS A 17 16.43 -8.56 -11.87
CA HIS A 17 16.00 -7.83 -13.07
C HIS A 17 14.48 -7.62 -13.14
N GLY A 18 13.73 -8.20 -12.20
CA GLY A 18 12.33 -7.84 -11.99
C GLY A 18 12.19 -6.36 -11.62
N ASN A 19 11.09 -5.74 -12.06
CA ASN A 19 10.87 -4.31 -11.85
C ASN A 19 10.79 -3.98 -10.34
N ASN A 20 11.55 -2.96 -9.90
CA ASN A 20 11.64 -2.52 -8.51
C ASN A 20 10.61 -1.41 -8.20
N ASP A 21 9.36 -1.61 -8.61
CA ASP A 21 8.29 -0.66 -8.32
C ASP A 21 7.83 -0.71 -6.85
N VAL A 22 8.48 -1.51 -6.00
CA VAL A 22 8.20 -1.62 -4.58
C VAL A 22 8.92 -0.55 -3.77
N PHE A 23 8.27 -0.04 -2.73
CA PHE A 23 8.85 0.95 -1.84
C PHE A 23 8.43 0.76 -0.38
N LYS A 24 9.19 1.40 0.51
CA LYS A 24 8.91 1.48 1.95
C LYS A 24 9.14 2.92 2.40
N GLN A 25 8.13 3.54 2.98
CA GLN A 25 8.13 4.95 3.32
C GLN A 25 7.57 5.16 4.73
N LYS A 26 8.25 5.98 5.54
CA LYS A 26 7.71 6.44 6.82
C LYS A 26 6.73 7.59 6.58
N ILE A 27 5.50 7.44 7.06
CA ILE A 27 4.42 8.42 6.88
C ILE A 27 3.78 8.73 8.23
N LYS A 28 3.21 9.93 8.36
CA LYS A 28 2.32 10.29 9.47
C LYS A 28 0.90 10.46 8.94
N VAL A 29 -0.07 9.73 9.50
CA VAL A 29 -1.47 9.86 9.11
C VAL A 29 -2.00 11.20 9.58
N VAL A 30 -2.62 11.95 8.67
CA VAL A 30 -3.24 13.25 8.97
C VAL A 30 -4.74 13.08 9.09
N GLU A 31 -5.36 12.45 8.09
CA GLU A 31 -6.80 12.33 7.98
C GLU A 31 -7.17 11.00 7.32
N LEU A 32 -8.29 10.43 7.77
CA LEU A 32 -8.93 9.27 7.19
C LEU A 32 -10.36 9.67 6.85
N LYS A 33 -10.74 9.51 5.58
CA LYS A 33 -12.07 9.87 5.10
C LYS A 33 -12.71 8.70 4.35
N GLU A 34 -13.89 8.29 4.82
CA GLU A 34 -14.77 7.43 4.06
C GLU A 34 -15.66 8.27 3.14
N ILE A 35 -15.78 7.85 1.88
CA ILE A 35 -16.61 8.48 0.87
C ILE A 35 -17.67 7.45 0.48
N GLU A 36 -18.93 7.76 0.79
CA GLU A 36 -20.05 6.91 0.38
C GLU A 36 -20.10 6.76 -1.14
N GLY A 37 -20.33 5.53 -1.57
CA GLY A 37 -20.51 5.22 -2.98
C GLY A 37 -21.72 5.93 -3.56
N LYS A 38 -21.55 6.49 -4.76
CA LYS A 38 -22.62 7.17 -5.48
C LYS A 38 -23.66 6.17 -5.97
N VAL A 39 -24.90 6.64 -6.13
CA VAL A 39 -25.97 5.87 -6.76
C VAL A 39 -25.57 5.44 -8.17
N LYS A 40 -25.83 4.17 -8.51
CA LYS A 40 -25.61 3.65 -9.87
C LYS A 40 -26.70 4.18 -10.79
N LEU A 41 -26.26 4.74 -11.90
CA LEU A 41 -27.13 5.19 -12.99
C LEU A 41 -26.95 4.26 -14.18
N ASP A 42 -28.04 3.96 -14.88
CA ASP A 42 -28.00 3.26 -16.16
C ASP A 42 -27.50 4.18 -17.29
N LYS A 43 -27.46 3.67 -18.52
CA LYS A 43 -27.01 4.43 -19.71
C LYS A 43 -27.93 5.61 -20.05
N ASP A 44 -29.18 5.57 -19.59
CA ASP A 44 -30.22 6.56 -19.85
C ASP A 44 -30.37 7.56 -18.70
N GLY A 45 -29.56 7.41 -17.62
CA GLY A 45 -29.55 8.28 -16.46
C GLY A 45 -30.57 7.92 -15.38
N ASN A 46 -31.28 6.79 -15.50
CA ASN A 46 -32.19 6.32 -14.46
C ASN A 46 -31.45 5.57 -13.36
N THR A 47 -32.06 5.55 -12.18
CA THR A 47 -31.48 4.89 -11.02
C THR A 47 -31.58 3.37 -11.17
N VAL A 48 -30.46 2.67 -11.04
CA VAL A 48 -30.45 1.20 -11.04
C VAL A 48 -31.02 0.73 -9.71
N VAL A 49 -32.13 0.00 -9.77
CA VAL A 49 -32.76 -0.65 -8.62
C VAL A 49 -32.65 -2.16 -8.75
N ASP A 50 -32.58 -2.85 -7.61
CA ASP A 50 -32.65 -4.32 -7.58
C ASP A 50 -34.09 -4.84 -7.68
N GLU A 51 -34.26 -6.16 -7.63
CA GLU A 51 -35.56 -6.84 -7.72
C GLU A 51 -36.54 -6.46 -6.59
N PHE A 52 -36.06 -5.81 -5.53
CA PHE A 52 -36.85 -5.36 -4.38
C PHE A 52 -37.08 -3.83 -4.40
N GLY A 53 -36.65 -3.15 -5.47
CA GLY A 53 -36.79 -1.70 -5.60
C GLY A 53 -35.76 -0.89 -4.79
N VAL A 54 -34.72 -1.53 -4.25
CA VAL A 54 -33.65 -0.85 -3.51
C VAL A 54 -32.63 -0.29 -4.49
N VAL A 55 -32.28 0.98 -4.30
CA VAL A 55 -31.30 1.68 -5.12
C VAL A 55 -29.91 1.08 -4.95
N GLN A 56 -29.30 0.65 -6.05
CA GLN A 56 -27.92 0.19 -6.03
C GLN A 56 -26.95 1.37 -5.95
N LYS A 57 -25.96 1.27 -5.06
CA LYS A 57 -24.83 2.20 -4.95
C LYS A 57 -23.53 1.53 -5.39
N TRP A 58 -22.56 2.34 -5.80
CA TRP A 58 -21.16 1.91 -5.91
C TRP A 58 -20.59 1.59 -4.52
N ASP A 59 -19.49 0.86 -4.47
CA ASP A 59 -18.80 0.62 -3.21
C ASP A 59 -18.22 1.91 -2.63
N ASN A 60 -18.15 1.97 -1.30
CA ASN A 60 -17.52 3.08 -0.58
C ASN A 60 -16.03 3.16 -0.93
N SER A 61 -15.50 4.37 -0.95
CA SER A 61 -14.08 4.63 -1.19
C SER A 61 -13.43 5.16 0.08
N TYR A 62 -12.26 4.62 0.41
CA TYR A 62 -11.51 4.99 1.62
C TYR A 62 -10.28 5.79 1.24
N MET A 63 -10.19 7.03 1.74
CA MET A 63 -9.11 7.96 1.45
C MET A 63 -8.21 8.13 2.68
N LEU A 64 -6.91 8.06 2.43
CA LEU A 64 -5.86 8.38 3.38
C LEU A 64 -5.19 9.69 2.95
N THR A 65 -5.09 10.64 3.88
CA THR A 65 -4.21 11.80 3.76
C THR A 65 -3.06 11.66 4.76
N PHE A 66 -1.83 11.82 4.27
CA PHE A 66 -0.63 11.58 5.06
C PHE A 66 0.47 12.59 4.74
N VAL A 67 1.42 12.71 5.65
CA VAL A 67 2.68 13.44 5.42
C VAL A 67 3.81 12.44 5.24
N CYS A 68 4.57 12.58 4.15
CA CYS A 68 5.84 11.88 3.96
C CYS A 68 6.89 12.47 4.89
N LEU A 69 7.43 11.68 5.82
CA LEU A 69 8.44 12.19 6.76
C LEU A 69 9.83 12.42 6.14
N SER A 70 10.04 11.96 4.90
CA SER A 70 11.29 12.21 4.16
C SER A 70 11.44 13.66 3.72
N ASN A 71 10.35 14.35 3.40
CA ASN A 71 10.38 15.71 2.87
C ASN A 71 9.26 16.64 3.41
N GLY A 72 8.42 16.15 4.31
CA GLY A 72 7.31 16.91 4.91
C GLY A 72 6.12 17.18 3.99
N SER A 73 6.13 16.66 2.76
CA SER A 73 5.04 16.88 1.80
C SER A 73 3.79 16.08 2.18
N ARG A 74 2.62 16.68 1.91
CA ARG A 74 1.31 16.08 2.18
C ARG A 74 0.72 15.49 0.90
N HIS A 75 0.24 14.25 1.00
CA HIS A 75 -0.33 13.48 -0.11
C HIS A 75 -1.66 12.89 0.30
N SER A 76 -2.49 12.55 -0.70
CA SER A 76 -3.73 11.81 -0.50
C SER A 76 -3.85 10.69 -1.52
N CYS A 77 -4.28 9.52 -1.08
CA CYS A 77 -4.51 8.37 -1.95
C CYS A 77 -5.66 7.50 -1.43
N ARG A 78 -6.15 6.62 -2.30
CA ARG A 78 -7.11 5.57 -1.90
C ARG A 78 -6.38 4.40 -1.28
N ILE A 79 -7.00 3.80 -0.27
CA ILE A 79 -6.55 2.57 0.39
C ILE A 79 -7.69 1.56 0.46
N SER A 80 -7.37 0.31 0.76
CA SER A 80 -8.39 -0.72 1.05
C SER A 80 -9.14 -0.40 2.34
N GLN A 81 -10.35 -0.94 2.47
CA GLN A 81 -11.13 -0.85 3.71
C GLN A 81 -10.36 -1.44 4.89
N GLU A 82 -9.69 -2.58 4.70
CA GLU A 82 -8.87 -3.23 5.71
C GLU A 82 -7.81 -2.28 6.27
N ASN A 83 -7.04 -1.64 5.37
CA ASN A 83 -6.04 -0.66 5.76
C ASN A 83 -6.68 0.56 6.44
N PHE A 84 -7.85 1.00 5.99
CA PHE A 84 -8.56 2.12 6.61
C PHE A 84 -8.92 1.84 8.08
N THR A 85 -9.38 0.62 8.38
CA THR A 85 -9.80 0.25 9.75
C THR A 85 -8.67 0.17 10.76
N ILE A 86 -7.44 -0.13 10.32
CA ILE A 86 -6.28 -0.27 11.22
C ILE A 86 -5.52 1.04 11.45
N LEU A 87 -5.67 2.01 10.54
CA LEU A 87 -4.96 3.27 10.61
C LEU A 87 -5.61 4.22 11.62
N LYS A 88 -4.77 5.00 12.30
CA LYS A 88 -5.21 6.01 13.27
C LYS A 88 -4.62 7.38 12.91
N PRO A 89 -5.41 8.47 12.99
CA PRO A 89 -4.89 9.82 12.82
C PRO A 89 -3.76 10.12 13.81
N ASP A 90 -2.83 10.97 13.39
CA ASP A 90 -1.66 11.42 14.17
C ASP A 90 -0.62 10.33 14.51
N VAL A 91 -0.82 9.09 14.05
CA VAL A 91 0.14 7.98 14.24
C VAL A 91 1.10 7.88 13.06
N VAL A 92 2.34 7.48 13.35
CA VAL A 92 3.40 7.27 12.37
C VAL A 92 3.46 5.79 12.01
N TYR A 93 3.41 5.52 10.71
CA TYR A 93 3.49 4.17 10.17
C TYR A 93 4.67 4.05 9.21
N ILE A 94 5.19 2.83 9.13
CA ILE A 94 6.04 2.38 8.05
C ILE A 94 5.13 1.71 7.02
N ALA A 95 4.88 2.43 5.93
CA ALA A 95 4.01 2.00 4.86
C ALA A 95 4.85 1.36 3.75
N SER A 96 4.42 0.21 3.25
CA SER A 96 5.03 -0.45 2.10
C SER A 96 4.00 -0.74 1.03
N GLY A 97 4.45 -0.73 -0.21
CA GLY A 97 3.59 -0.98 -1.35
C GLY A 97 4.36 -0.84 -2.65
N TYR A 98 3.65 -0.52 -3.72
CA TYR A 98 4.21 -0.46 -5.06
C TYR A 98 3.61 0.69 -5.89
N ILE A 99 4.28 1.00 -7.00
CA ILE A 99 3.77 1.94 -8.01
C ILE A 99 3.01 1.15 -9.07
N ASP A 100 1.77 1.57 -9.32
CA ASP A 100 0.89 0.98 -10.34
C ASP A 100 0.65 2.00 -11.45
N TYR A 101 0.77 1.60 -12.72
CA TYR A 101 0.59 2.49 -13.86
C TYR A 101 -0.84 2.36 -14.39
N VAL A 102 -1.71 3.25 -13.93
CA VAL A 102 -3.14 3.20 -14.24
C VAL A 102 -3.46 4.10 -15.43
N LEU A 103 -4.21 3.57 -16.40
CA LEU A 103 -4.79 4.36 -17.48
C LEU A 103 -6.17 4.87 -17.04
N PHE A 104 -6.28 6.18 -16.85
CA PHE A 104 -7.56 6.80 -16.53
C PHE A 104 -8.42 6.97 -17.79
N LYS A 105 -9.74 7.00 -17.62
CA LYS A 105 -10.67 7.21 -18.72
C LYS A 105 -10.30 8.51 -19.46
N ASP A 106 -10.26 8.44 -20.78
CA ASP A 106 -9.91 9.54 -21.69
C ASP A 106 -8.41 9.99 -21.65
N ALA A 107 -7.54 9.24 -20.97
CA ALA A 107 -6.09 9.46 -21.00
C ALA A 107 -5.39 8.57 -22.03
N TYR A 108 -4.48 9.15 -22.81
CA TYR A 108 -3.63 8.39 -23.75
C TYR A 108 -2.43 7.71 -23.07
N ASN A 109 -1.97 8.26 -21.95
CA ASN A 109 -0.82 7.75 -21.20
C ASN A 109 -1.26 7.21 -19.83
N SER A 110 -0.57 6.17 -19.35
CA SER A 110 -0.71 5.72 -17.97
C SER A 110 -0.09 6.74 -17.00
N THR A 111 -0.62 6.78 -15.78
CA THR A 111 -0.12 7.63 -14.70
C THR A 111 0.36 6.75 -13.55
N PRO A 112 1.53 7.01 -12.95
CA PRO A 112 1.98 6.28 -11.77
C PRO A 112 1.09 6.62 -10.57
N VAL A 113 0.55 5.59 -9.94
CA VAL A 113 -0.30 5.69 -8.75
C VAL A 113 0.31 4.86 -7.66
N VAL A 114 0.50 5.47 -6.50
CA VAL A 114 1.01 4.78 -5.32
C VAL A 114 -0.08 3.87 -4.74
N LYS A 115 0.23 2.58 -4.59
CA LYS A 115 -0.62 1.58 -3.94
C LYS A 115 0.06 1.12 -2.66
N PHE A 116 -0.59 1.35 -1.53
CA PHE A 116 -0.13 0.81 -0.25
C PHE A 116 -0.74 -0.56 0.00
N GLU A 117 0.10 -1.51 0.37
CA GLU A 117 -0.31 -2.88 0.71
C GLU A 117 -0.32 -3.09 2.22
N LYS A 118 0.67 -2.56 2.93
CA LYS A 118 0.86 -2.83 4.35
C LYS A 118 1.29 -1.58 5.10
N PHE A 119 0.76 -1.46 6.32
CA PHE A 119 1.15 -0.44 7.29
C PHE A 119 1.58 -1.13 8.59
N VAL A 120 2.71 -0.72 9.14
CA VAL A 120 3.21 -1.19 10.44
C VAL A 120 3.39 0.02 11.34
N ASP A 121 2.87 -0.02 12.56
CA ASP A 121 3.10 1.04 13.55
C ASP A 121 4.61 1.20 13.77
N GLU A 122 5.09 2.43 13.72
CA GLU A 122 6.53 2.71 13.80
C GLU A 122 7.12 2.33 15.16
N ARG A 123 6.33 2.42 16.24
CA ARG A 123 6.77 2.01 17.58
C ARG A 123 6.92 0.50 17.66
N ASP A 124 5.93 -0.24 17.17
CA ASP A 124 5.97 -1.71 17.16
C ASP A 124 7.13 -2.21 16.28
N TYR A 125 7.34 -1.57 15.14
CA TYR A 125 8.48 -1.85 14.29
C TYR A 125 9.81 -1.60 15.03
N LEU A 126 9.95 -0.45 15.70
CA LEU A 126 11.17 -0.13 16.44
C LEU A 126 11.45 -1.15 17.55
N VAL A 127 10.44 -1.51 18.34
CA VAL A 127 10.58 -2.52 19.42
C VAL A 127 11.04 -3.85 18.83
N THR A 128 10.43 -4.29 17.73
CA THR A 128 10.81 -5.54 17.05
C THR A 128 12.26 -5.50 16.58
N GLN A 129 12.72 -4.39 15.99
CA GLN A 129 14.10 -4.26 15.52
C GLN A 129 15.11 -4.24 16.67
N LEU A 130 14.78 -3.58 17.78
CA LEU A 130 15.64 -3.56 18.97
C LEU A 130 15.79 -4.95 19.59
N GLN A 131 14.70 -5.74 19.63
CA GLN A 131 14.74 -7.12 20.10
C GLN A 131 15.66 -7.98 19.23
N ILE A 132 15.49 -7.94 17.90
CA ILE A 132 16.36 -8.65 16.95
C ILE A 132 17.83 -8.26 17.17
N GLN A 133 18.11 -6.98 17.37
CA GLN A 133 19.47 -6.50 17.62
C GLN A 133 20.04 -7.02 18.96
N ALA A 134 19.21 -7.12 20.00
CA ALA A 134 19.62 -7.66 21.29
C ALA A 134 19.95 -9.15 21.19
N ASP A 135 19.13 -9.91 20.48
CA ASP A 135 19.33 -11.35 20.28
C ASP A 135 20.62 -11.63 19.49
N LEU A 136 20.85 -10.89 18.40
CA LEU A 136 22.11 -10.97 17.63
C LEU A 136 23.34 -10.65 18.49
N LYS A 137 23.25 -9.68 19.41
CA LYS A 137 24.37 -9.37 20.33
C LYS A 137 24.62 -10.48 21.34
N ASN A 138 23.61 -11.23 21.73
CA ASN A 138 23.76 -12.35 22.65
C ASN A 138 24.38 -13.57 21.96
N ASP A 139 24.00 -13.84 20.71
CA ASP A 139 24.59 -14.93 19.92
C ASP A 139 26.08 -14.71 19.63
N VAL A 140 26.48 -13.48 19.32
CA VAL A 140 27.91 -13.13 19.08
C VAL A 140 28.75 -13.21 20.36
N LYS A 141 28.15 -13.07 21.54
CA LYS A 141 28.85 -13.24 22.83
C LYS A 141 28.93 -14.70 23.29
N ALA A 142 28.10 -15.58 22.72
CA ALA A 142 28.07 -17.00 23.03
C ALA A 142 29.00 -17.83 22.13
N GLN A 143 29.57 -17.23 21.08
CA GLN A 143 30.64 -17.77 20.23
C GLN A 143 32.01 -17.28 20.68
#